data_AF-A0A7W7ZNM5-F1
#
_entry.id   AF-A0A7W7ZNM5-F1
#
_cell.length_a   1.000
_cell.length_b   1.000
_cell.length_c   1.000
_cell.angle_alpha   90.00
_cell.angle_beta   90.00
_cell.angle_gamma   90.00
#
_symmetry.space_group_name_H-M   'P 1'
#
loop_
_entity.id
_entity.type
_entity.pdbx_description
1 polymer ?
#
loop_
_entity_poly.entity_id
_entity_poly.type
_entity_poly.pdbx_seq_one_letter_code
_entity_poly.pdbx_strand_id
1 'polypeptide(L)'
;MFQIQRSALILTSSLMGVLQPAFAQQTVVKPESGPVPIVQHDPVVDAAALKIGRALFLRCFCADNNLSFDLEGRPQGTAKTTDWTLSGINVQKVVREGPGAIELEGVRVAIRYATDRHEFDRHPQNEEKMRLTLADKGDAAAFERELQAVFSTGIDRPLQRSMPEYWQHCFDPSMAWPQDSLTGAQVVTFAAVPSAGSSQAVVTHRAEAGYTLPASHDHVTGTVHMRLVVDTEGTARHIAIVQPLGYGLDARAVEAAAKYRFTPAMLDGKPVASNVLMNQDFLVVQTPQ
;
A
#
# COMPACT_ATOMS: atom_id res chain seq x y z
N MET A 1 -45.61 -13.25 10.63
CA MET A 1 -46.94 -13.22 9.99
C MET A 1 -46.67 -12.76 8.55
N PHE A 2 -46.45 -13.64 7.59
CA PHE A 2 -47.46 -14.40 6.86
C PHE A 2 -46.91 -15.75 6.37
N GLN A 3 -47.56 -16.84 6.78
CA GLN A 3 -47.76 -18.04 5.95
C GLN A 3 -48.75 -17.68 4.81
N ILE A 4 -49.03 -18.45 3.76
CA ILE A 4 -49.75 -19.74 3.61
C ILE A 4 -49.78 -19.90 2.06
N GLN A 5 -49.51 -21.04 1.39
CA GLN A 5 -50.52 -22.03 1.04
C GLN A 5 -49.96 -23.29 0.37
N ARG A 6 -50.27 -24.41 1.03
CA ARG A 6 -50.54 -25.72 0.44
C ARG A 6 -51.94 -25.70 -0.21
N SER A 7 -52.07 -26.32 -1.37
CA SER A 7 -53.36 -26.85 -1.86
C SER A 7 -53.12 -28.18 -2.56
N ALA A 8 -53.92 -29.17 -2.16
CA ALA A 8 -54.04 -30.51 -2.72
C ALA A 8 -55.46 -30.66 -3.29
N LEU A 9 -55.63 -31.43 -4.37
CA LEU A 9 -56.83 -32.24 -4.69
C LEU A 9 -56.52 -33.14 -5.93
N ILE A 10 -56.34 -34.45 -5.79
CA ILE A 10 -57.31 -35.59 -5.92
C ILE A 10 -57.60 -36.05 -7.37
N LEU A 11 -57.03 -37.23 -7.66
CA LEU A 11 -57.49 -38.42 -8.42
C LEU A 11 -58.41 -38.33 -9.66
N THR A 12 -57.94 -38.95 -10.75
CA THR A 12 -58.71 -39.96 -11.50
C THR A 12 -57.81 -41.14 -11.95
N SER A 13 -58.43 -42.32 -11.99
CA SER A 13 -57.85 -43.67 -11.99
C SER A 13 -57.75 -44.30 -13.40
N SER A 14 -57.10 -45.48 -13.47
CA SER A 14 -56.99 -46.46 -14.58
C SER A 14 -55.83 -46.24 -15.56
N LEU A 15 -55.05 -47.23 -16.03
CA LEU A 15 -55.17 -48.70 -16.03
C LEU A 15 -53.76 -49.32 -16.22
N MET A 16 -53.60 -50.55 -15.70
CA MET A 16 -52.56 -51.57 -15.89
C MET A 16 -51.41 -51.35 -16.89
N GLY A 17 -50.19 -51.58 -16.38
CA GLY A 17 -49.01 -51.96 -17.16
C GLY A 17 -47.90 -52.44 -16.22
N VAL A 18 -47.89 -53.74 -15.91
CA VAL A 18 -46.85 -54.39 -15.10
C VAL A 18 -45.56 -54.44 -15.91
N LEU A 19 -44.56 -53.65 -15.50
CA LEU A 19 -43.17 -53.78 -15.94
C LEU A 19 -42.28 -53.90 -14.69
N GLN A 20 -41.68 -55.07 -14.53
CA GLN A 20 -40.68 -55.33 -13.51
C GLN A 20 -39.49 -54.36 -13.67
N PRO A 21 -38.98 -53.74 -12.60
CA PRO A 21 -37.69 -53.08 -12.69
C PRO A 21 -36.60 -54.16 -12.78
N ALA A 22 -35.88 -54.18 -13.90
CA ALA A 22 -34.62 -54.89 -13.99
C ALA A 22 -33.67 -54.29 -12.95
N PHE A 23 -33.28 -55.09 -11.96
CA PHE A 23 -32.18 -54.75 -11.05
C PHE A 23 -30.92 -54.61 -11.89
N ALA A 24 -30.52 -53.38 -12.21
CA ALA A 24 -29.16 -53.10 -12.60
C ALA A 24 -28.27 -53.47 -11.42
N GLN A 25 -27.51 -54.55 -11.55
CA GLN A 25 -26.42 -54.86 -10.63
C GLN A 25 -25.48 -53.65 -10.65
N GLN A 26 -25.52 -52.84 -9.59
CA GLN A 26 -24.41 -51.96 -9.28
C GLN A 26 -23.22 -52.87 -9.03
N THR A 27 -22.32 -52.96 -10.01
CA THR A 27 -20.95 -53.38 -9.74
C THR A 27 -20.40 -52.43 -8.68
N VAL A 28 -20.32 -52.93 -7.45
CA VAL A 28 -19.55 -52.30 -6.38
C VAL A 28 -18.11 -52.25 -6.89
N VAL A 29 -17.72 -51.11 -7.43
CA VAL A 29 -16.31 -50.84 -7.74
C VAL A 29 -15.63 -50.80 -6.38
N LYS A 30 -14.89 -51.87 -6.09
CA LYS A 30 -13.97 -51.94 -4.95
C LYS A 30 -13.07 -50.70 -5.04
N PRO A 31 -12.95 -49.86 -4.00
CA PRO A 31 -12.04 -48.74 -4.06
C PRO A 31 -10.65 -49.31 -4.31
N GLU A 32 -10.02 -48.88 -5.41
CA GLU A 32 -8.61 -49.15 -5.67
C GLU A 32 -7.83 -48.54 -4.50
N SER A 33 -7.37 -49.41 -3.60
CA SER A 33 -6.42 -49.08 -2.54
C SER A 33 -5.02 -48.92 -3.14
N GLY A 34 -4.89 -48.02 -4.11
CA GLY A 34 -3.59 -47.46 -4.47
C GLY A 34 -3.13 -46.57 -3.32
N PRO A 35 -1.81 -46.48 -3.05
CA PRO A 35 -1.32 -45.51 -2.08
C PRO A 35 -1.81 -44.12 -2.51
N VAL A 36 -2.60 -43.47 -1.64
CA VAL A 36 -2.85 -42.04 -1.77
C VAL A 36 -1.47 -41.38 -1.80
N PRO A 37 -1.11 -40.61 -2.84
CA PRO A 37 0.18 -39.95 -2.88
C PRO A 37 0.31 -39.15 -1.59
N ILE A 38 1.33 -39.45 -0.79
CA ILE A 38 1.65 -38.68 0.41
C ILE A 38 2.01 -37.30 -0.13
N VAL A 39 1.10 -36.34 0.04
CA VAL A 39 1.42 -34.93 -0.19
C VAL A 39 2.54 -34.63 0.80
N GLN A 40 3.76 -34.47 0.30
CA GLN A 40 4.87 -34.03 1.13
C GLN A 40 4.55 -32.62 1.61
N HIS A 41 4.10 -32.53 2.86
CA HIS A 41 3.92 -31.25 3.54
C HIS A 41 5.29 -30.64 3.79
N ASP A 42 5.59 -29.57 3.06
CA ASP A 42 6.73 -28.71 3.35
C ASP A 42 6.23 -27.62 4.31
N PRO A 43 6.63 -27.66 5.59
CA PRO A 43 6.09 -26.74 6.60
C PRO A 43 6.46 -25.28 6.32
N VAL A 44 7.54 -25.03 5.57
CA VAL A 44 7.92 -23.67 5.15
C VAL A 44 6.99 -23.19 4.05
N VAL A 45 6.72 -24.03 3.05
CA VAL A 45 5.74 -23.71 1.99
C VAL A 45 4.35 -23.50 2.58
N ASP A 46 3.94 -24.35 3.53
CA ASP A 46 2.65 -24.20 4.22
C ASP A 46 2.58 -22.87 4.99
N ALA A 47 3.65 -22.48 5.70
CA ALA A 47 3.73 -21.20 6.42
C ALA A 47 3.69 -19.99 5.45
N ALA A 48 4.41 -20.09 4.32
CA ALA A 48 4.39 -19.07 3.28
C ALA A 48 3.02 -18.98 2.57
N ALA A 49 2.34 -20.11 2.36
CA ALA A 49 1.01 -20.15 1.73
C ALA A 49 -0.05 -19.39 2.54
N LEU A 50 0.11 -19.24 3.86
CA LEU A 50 -0.76 -18.41 4.70
C LEU A 50 -0.72 -16.91 4.34
N LYS A 51 0.26 -16.49 3.53
CA LYS A 51 0.40 -15.11 3.05
C LYS A 51 -0.32 -14.87 1.71
N ILE A 52 -0.80 -15.93 1.05
CA ILE A 52 -1.60 -15.79 -0.17
C ILE A 52 -2.82 -14.93 0.10
N GLY A 53 -3.09 -13.97 -0.80
CA GLY A 53 -4.17 -12.99 -0.69
C GLY A 53 -3.93 -11.85 0.31
N ARG A 54 -2.81 -11.87 1.04
CA ARG A 54 -2.40 -10.75 1.90
C ARG A 54 -1.50 -9.81 1.12
N ALA A 55 -1.59 -8.49 1.39
CA ALA A 55 -0.51 -7.60 0.97
C ALA A 55 0.57 -7.68 2.01
N LEU A 56 1.76 -7.82 1.48
CA LEU A 56 2.98 -7.59 2.20
C LEU A 56 3.61 -6.32 1.63
N PHE A 57 4.22 -5.50 2.48
CA PHE A 57 4.98 -4.33 2.07
C PHE A 57 6.46 -4.67 2.12
N LEU A 58 7.19 -4.46 1.03
CA LEU A 58 8.65 -4.60 1.04
C LEU A 58 9.26 -3.51 1.93
N ARG A 59 10.00 -3.92 2.98
CA ARG A 59 10.66 -3.00 3.92
C ARG A 59 11.78 -2.18 3.26
N CYS A 60 12.37 -2.70 2.18
CA CYS A 60 13.38 -2.00 1.38
C CYS A 60 12.80 -0.93 0.44
N PHE A 61 11.46 -0.86 0.32
CA PHE A 61 10.77 -0.02 -0.66
C PHE A 61 11.29 -0.22 -2.09
N CYS A 62 11.57 -1.48 -2.46
CA CYS A 62 12.15 -1.81 -3.76
C CYS A 62 11.12 -1.68 -4.91
N ALA A 63 11.57 -1.09 -6.02
CA ALA A 63 10.78 -0.85 -7.23
C ALA A 63 10.81 -2.01 -8.23
N ASP A 64 11.85 -2.86 -8.17
CA ASP A 64 11.99 -3.99 -9.09
C ASP A 64 10.97 -5.09 -8.77
N ASN A 65 10.44 -5.75 -9.81
CA ASN A 65 9.45 -6.81 -9.69
C ASN A 65 10.08 -8.21 -9.53
N ASN A 66 11.35 -8.36 -9.87
CA ASN A 66 12.11 -9.60 -9.72
C ASN A 66 13.26 -9.35 -8.74
N LEU A 67 13.19 -9.94 -7.55
CA LEU A 67 14.16 -9.70 -6.48
C LEU A 67 14.49 -11.01 -5.75
N SER A 68 15.71 -11.11 -5.26
CA SER A 68 16.15 -12.20 -4.38
C SER A 68 16.61 -11.63 -3.05
N PHE A 69 16.28 -12.28 -1.95
CA PHE A 69 16.63 -11.83 -0.59
C PHE A 69 17.49 -12.87 0.13
N ASP A 70 18.47 -12.39 0.89
CA ASP A 70 19.24 -13.23 1.82
C ASP A 70 18.45 -13.52 3.12
N LEU A 71 19.06 -14.29 4.01
CA LEU A 71 18.46 -14.71 5.29
C LEU A 71 18.28 -13.55 6.29
N GLU A 72 18.95 -12.43 6.04
CA GLU A 72 18.83 -11.19 6.79
C GLU A 72 17.76 -10.26 6.19
N GLY A 73 17.10 -10.69 5.11
CA GLY A 73 16.05 -9.94 4.42
C GLY A 73 16.57 -8.82 3.54
N ARG A 74 17.86 -8.84 3.17
CA ARG A 74 18.46 -7.83 2.29
C ARG A 74 18.33 -8.25 0.83
N PRO A 75 17.96 -7.32 -0.07
CA PRO A 75 17.94 -7.62 -1.49
C PRO A 75 19.36 -7.89 -2.01
N GLN A 76 19.52 -8.96 -2.79
CA GLN A 76 20.77 -9.31 -3.44
C GLN A 76 20.97 -8.43 -4.68
N GLY A 77 22.14 -7.81 -4.79
CA GLY A 77 22.46 -6.87 -5.88
C GLY A 77 21.97 -5.44 -5.61
N THR A 78 21.86 -4.63 -6.66
CA THR A 78 21.40 -3.24 -6.56
C THR A 78 19.93 -3.14 -6.94
N ALA A 79 19.07 -2.97 -5.94
CA ALA A 79 17.64 -2.73 -6.15
C ALA A 79 17.35 -1.23 -6.26
N LYS A 80 16.49 -0.86 -7.20
CA LYS A 80 15.94 0.50 -7.28
C LYS A 80 14.94 0.70 -6.15
N THR A 81 14.86 1.92 -5.64
CA THR A 81 13.86 2.29 -4.63
C THR A 81 12.67 3.01 -5.25
N THR A 82 11.53 2.92 -4.58
CA THR A 82 10.29 3.63 -4.89
C THR A 82 9.65 4.17 -3.61
N ASP A 83 8.54 4.88 -3.73
CA ASP A 83 7.72 5.26 -2.58
C ASP A 83 7.05 4.02 -1.96
N TRP A 84 6.89 4.00 -0.64
CA TRP A 84 6.30 2.86 0.08
C TRP A 84 4.86 2.54 -0.36
N THR A 85 4.12 3.54 -0.84
CA THR A 85 2.77 3.34 -1.40
C THR A 85 2.78 2.56 -2.72
N LEU A 86 3.95 2.28 -3.29
CA LEU A 86 4.17 1.46 -4.47
C LEU A 86 5.04 0.23 -4.18
N SER A 87 5.27 -0.14 -2.91
CA SER A 87 6.14 -1.26 -2.53
C SER A 87 5.39 -2.51 -2.07
N GLY A 88 4.07 -2.54 -2.21
CA GLY A 88 3.25 -3.68 -1.82
C GLY A 88 3.29 -4.82 -2.85
N ILE A 89 3.11 -6.05 -2.38
CA ILE A 89 2.87 -7.25 -3.19
C ILE A 89 1.65 -7.98 -2.65
N ASN A 90 0.76 -8.43 -3.54
CA ASN A 90 -0.27 -9.41 -3.22
C ASN A 90 0.20 -10.78 -3.70
N VAL A 91 0.57 -11.65 -2.76
CA VAL A 91 1.08 -13.00 -3.09
C VAL A 91 -0.08 -13.86 -3.58
N GLN A 92 0.12 -14.51 -4.72
CA GLN A 92 -0.88 -15.37 -5.36
C GLN A 92 -0.47 -16.83 -5.36
N LYS A 93 0.84 -17.10 -5.38
CA LYS A 93 1.38 -18.46 -5.42
C LYS A 93 2.72 -18.50 -4.71
N VAL A 94 2.97 -19.65 -4.08
CA VAL A 94 4.20 -19.96 -3.36
C VAL A 94 4.76 -21.25 -3.95
N VAL A 95 6.06 -21.28 -4.22
CA VAL A 95 6.74 -22.44 -4.80
C VAL A 95 8.03 -22.70 -4.05
N ARG A 96 8.34 -23.98 -3.77
CA ARG A 96 9.65 -24.40 -3.31
C ARG A 96 10.63 -24.40 -4.49
N GLU A 97 11.67 -23.58 -4.42
CA GLU A 97 12.72 -23.53 -5.44
C GLU A 97 13.99 -24.21 -4.91
N GLY A 98 14.08 -25.53 -5.12
CA GLY A 98 15.18 -26.33 -4.57
C GLY A 98 15.18 -26.36 -3.03
N PRO A 99 16.25 -26.86 -2.39
CA PRO A 99 16.28 -27.09 -0.95
C PRO A 99 16.53 -25.84 -0.11
N GLY A 100 16.80 -24.67 -0.70
CA GLY A 100 17.23 -23.48 0.04
C GLY A 100 16.52 -22.18 -0.32
N ALA A 101 15.41 -22.25 -1.06
CA ALA A 101 14.68 -21.06 -1.45
C ALA A 101 13.16 -21.29 -1.57
N ILE A 102 12.42 -20.25 -1.24
CA ILE A 102 10.98 -20.14 -1.44
C ILE A 102 10.72 -18.98 -2.39
N GLU A 103 10.01 -19.28 -3.47
CA GLU A 103 9.58 -18.28 -4.44
C GLU A 103 8.15 -17.84 -4.14
N LEU A 104 7.93 -16.53 -4.11
CA LEU A 104 6.62 -15.88 -4.03
C LEU A 104 6.30 -15.25 -5.39
N GLU A 105 5.25 -15.75 -6.04
CA GLU A 105 4.68 -15.13 -7.24
C GLU A 105 3.43 -14.33 -6.86
N GLY A 106 3.31 -13.13 -7.41
CA GLY A 106 2.18 -12.24 -7.10
C GLY A 106 2.08 -11.07 -8.06
N VAL A 107 1.37 -10.03 -7.61
CA VAL A 107 1.25 -8.76 -8.34
C VAL A 107 1.59 -7.60 -7.43
N ARG A 108 2.14 -6.54 -8.02
CA ARG A 108 2.41 -5.27 -7.35
C ARG A 108 1.11 -4.69 -6.80
N VAL A 109 1.18 -4.03 -5.65
CA VAL A 109 0.05 -3.34 -5.02
C VAL A 109 0.43 -1.89 -4.78
N ALA A 110 -0.37 -0.99 -5.33
CA ALA A 110 -0.34 0.42 -4.99
C ALA A 110 -1.29 0.69 -3.82
N ILE A 111 -0.99 1.73 -3.04
CA ILE A 111 -1.82 2.21 -1.94
C ILE A 111 -2.47 3.52 -2.35
N ARG A 112 -3.78 3.61 -2.11
CA ARG A 112 -4.57 4.84 -2.24
C ARG A 112 -5.11 5.22 -0.87
N TYR A 113 -5.15 6.51 -0.57
CA TYR A 113 -5.87 6.98 0.60
C TYR A 113 -7.32 7.33 0.24
N ALA A 114 -8.27 6.74 0.96
CA ALA A 114 -9.69 7.04 0.87
C ALA A 114 -10.04 8.13 1.89
N THR A 115 -10.11 9.38 1.43
CA THR A 115 -10.34 10.55 2.29
C THR A 115 -11.64 10.49 3.08
N ASP A 116 -12.70 9.93 2.51
CA ASP A 116 -14.01 9.79 3.15
C ASP A 116 -13.99 8.83 4.36
N ARG A 117 -13.29 7.70 4.22
CA ARG A 117 -13.17 6.68 5.26
C ARG A 117 -11.96 6.86 6.16
N HIS A 118 -11.01 7.71 5.77
CA HIS A 118 -9.71 7.86 6.40
C HIS A 118 -8.91 6.55 6.44
N GLU A 119 -9.00 5.77 5.36
CA GLU A 119 -8.42 4.43 5.24
C GLU A 119 -7.42 4.33 4.08
N PHE A 120 -6.49 3.39 4.19
CA PHE A 120 -5.57 3.05 3.10
C PHE A 120 -6.12 1.86 2.31
N ASP A 121 -6.62 2.17 1.12
CA ASP A 121 -7.07 1.18 0.15
C ASP A 121 -5.91 0.59 -0.63
N ARG A 122 -6.07 -0.67 -0.99
CA ARG A 122 -5.06 -1.45 -1.70
C ARG A 122 -5.53 -1.73 -3.11
N HIS A 123 -4.71 -1.36 -4.07
CA HIS A 123 -5.03 -1.44 -5.48
C HIS A 123 -4.01 -2.36 -6.19
N PRO A 124 -4.36 -3.65 -6.40
CA PRO A 124 -3.52 -4.56 -7.18
C PRO A 124 -3.32 -4.06 -8.61
N GLN A 125 -2.06 -4.00 -9.03
CA GLN A 125 -1.62 -3.66 -10.37
C GLN A 125 -1.50 -4.97 -11.16
N ASN A 126 -2.62 -5.50 -11.67
CA ASN A 126 -2.67 -6.89 -12.16
C ASN A 126 -1.72 -7.20 -13.34
N GLU A 127 -1.28 -6.17 -14.07
CA GLU A 127 -0.31 -6.29 -15.17
C GLU A 127 1.15 -6.32 -14.66
N GLU A 128 1.40 -5.84 -13.45
CA GLU A 128 2.70 -5.76 -12.80
C GLU A 128 2.99 -7.02 -11.98
N LYS A 129 3.32 -8.10 -12.68
CA LYS A 129 3.69 -9.39 -12.04
C LYS A 129 4.99 -9.24 -11.26
N MET A 130 5.02 -9.84 -10.07
CA MET A 130 6.18 -9.89 -9.20
C MET A 130 6.61 -11.33 -8.91
N ARG A 131 7.93 -11.53 -8.81
CA ARG A 131 8.58 -12.78 -8.42
C ARG A 131 9.67 -12.46 -7.40
N LEU A 132 9.50 -12.96 -6.18
CA LEU A 132 10.44 -12.72 -5.08
C LEU A 132 10.98 -14.06 -4.60
N THR A 133 12.30 -14.23 -4.62
CA THR A 133 12.96 -15.42 -4.10
C THR A 133 13.51 -15.12 -2.72
N LEU A 134 13.12 -15.91 -1.72
CA LEU A 134 13.59 -15.79 -0.34
C LEU A 134 14.52 -16.96 -0.04
N ALA A 135 15.71 -16.67 0.48
CA ALA A 135 16.56 -17.71 1.05
C ALA A 135 15.82 -18.40 2.22
N ASP A 136 15.93 -19.73 2.28
CA ASP A 136 15.27 -20.57 3.29
C ASP A 136 16.26 -21.61 3.85
N LYS A 137 16.16 -21.87 5.15
CA LYS A 137 16.93 -22.92 5.85
C LYS A 137 16.16 -24.23 6.04
N GLY A 138 14.91 -24.30 5.63
CA GLY A 138 14.03 -25.47 5.81
C GLY A 138 13.37 -25.54 7.19
N ASP A 139 13.41 -24.46 7.97
CA ASP A 139 12.77 -24.36 9.29
C ASP A 139 11.67 -23.30 9.25
N ALA A 140 10.41 -23.70 9.48
CA ALA A 140 9.26 -22.81 9.35
C ALA A 140 9.25 -21.65 10.35
N ALA A 141 9.80 -21.84 11.56
CA ALA A 141 9.89 -20.77 12.55
C ALA A 141 11.00 -19.77 12.22
N ALA A 142 12.10 -20.23 11.62
CA ALA A 142 13.13 -19.38 11.05
C ALA A 142 12.60 -18.59 9.85
N PHE A 143 11.90 -19.27 8.95
CA PHE A 143 11.33 -18.65 7.76
C PHE A 143 10.35 -17.52 8.10
N GLU A 144 9.51 -17.66 9.13
CA GLU A 144 8.63 -16.55 9.54
C GLU A 144 9.43 -15.30 9.96
N ARG A 145 10.61 -15.47 10.57
CA ARG A 145 11.49 -14.33 10.90
C ARG A 145 12.13 -13.73 9.65
N GLU A 146 12.58 -14.57 8.72
CA GLU A 146 13.16 -14.16 7.43
C GLU A 146 12.12 -13.38 6.62
N LEU A 147 10.89 -13.86 6.57
CA LEU A 147 9.76 -13.18 5.96
C LEU A 147 9.48 -11.82 6.62
N GLN A 148 9.51 -11.73 7.94
CA GLN A 148 9.34 -10.47 8.66
C GLN A 148 10.50 -9.48 8.48
N ALA A 149 11.70 -9.98 8.16
CA ALA A 149 12.84 -9.14 7.80
C ALA A 149 12.68 -8.51 6.41
N VAL A 150 12.03 -9.21 5.48
CA VAL A 150 11.75 -8.70 4.12
C VAL A 150 10.48 -7.83 4.09
N PHE A 151 9.44 -8.25 4.82
CA PHE A 151 8.10 -7.69 4.71
C PHE A 151 7.55 -7.09 6.01
N SER A 152 6.79 -6.02 5.87
CA SER A 152 5.78 -5.62 6.85
C SER A 152 4.42 -6.23 6.49
N THR A 153 3.69 -6.68 7.50
CA THR A 153 2.28 -7.06 7.35
C THR A 153 1.41 -5.88 7.73
N GLY A 154 0.81 -5.22 6.73
CA GLY A 154 0.11 -3.95 6.94
C GLY A 154 1.05 -2.76 7.20
N ILE A 155 0.47 -1.64 7.62
CA ILE A 155 1.19 -0.39 7.90
C ILE A 155 1.55 -0.34 9.38
N ASP A 156 2.47 -1.22 9.79
CA ASP A 156 2.91 -1.35 11.18
C ASP A 156 3.85 -0.22 11.62
N ARG A 157 4.06 -0.06 12.94
CA ARG A 157 4.97 0.97 13.49
C ARG A 157 6.40 0.87 12.92
N PRO A 158 7.01 -0.32 12.77
CA PRO A 158 8.31 -0.44 12.10
C PRO A 158 8.31 0.10 10.68
N LEU A 159 7.29 -0.17 9.86
CA LEU A 159 7.16 0.40 8.51
C LEU A 159 7.03 1.92 8.58
N GLN A 160 6.16 2.45 9.44
CA GLN A 160 5.95 3.88 9.60
C GLN A 160 7.26 4.61 9.91
N ARG A 161 8.10 4.05 10.78
CA ARG A 161 9.41 4.63 11.13
C ARG A 161 10.45 4.56 10.00
N SER A 162 10.30 3.65 9.04
CA SER A 162 11.22 3.56 7.91
C SER A 162 10.80 4.45 6.74
N MET A 163 9.56 4.98 6.73
CA MET A 163 9.07 5.89 5.70
C MET A 163 9.86 7.22 5.67
N PRO A 164 9.81 7.97 4.55
CA PRO A 164 10.31 9.33 4.51
C PRO A 164 9.72 10.22 5.61
N GLU A 165 10.47 11.22 6.05
CA GLU A 165 10.13 12.10 7.17
C GLU A 165 8.74 12.77 7.02
N TYR A 166 8.40 13.21 5.80
CA TYR A 166 7.09 13.81 5.50
C TYR A 166 5.91 12.85 5.73
N TRP A 167 6.14 11.53 5.62
CA TRP A 167 5.18 10.48 5.95
C TRP A 167 5.20 10.15 7.44
N GLN A 168 6.36 10.13 8.08
CA GLN A 168 6.46 9.92 9.52
C GLN A 168 5.61 10.95 10.28
N HIS A 169 5.67 12.23 9.89
CA HIS A 169 4.81 13.28 10.45
C HIS A 169 3.31 13.13 10.14
N CYS A 170 2.93 12.38 9.09
CA CYS A 170 1.53 12.05 8.84
C CYS A 170 0.98 11.10 9.92
N PHE A 171 1.81 10.17 10.41
CA PHE A 171 1.43 9.21 11.46
C PHE A 171 1.68 9.74 12.88
N ASP A 172 2.69 10.60 13.04
CA ASP A 172 2.99 11.29 14.29
C ASP A 172 3.20 12.80 14.04
N PRO A 173 2.11 13.59 14.00
CA PRO A 173 2.20 15.04 13.82
C PRO A 173 2.97 15.77 14.93
N SER A 174 3.21 15.10 16.07
CA SER A 174 3.96 15.61 17.21
C SER A 174 5.45 15.28 17.18
N MET A 175 5.90 14.48 16.22
CA MET A 175 7.31 14.16 16.02
C MET A 175 8.13 15.45 15.88
N ALA A 176 9.31 15.47 16.50
CA ALA A 176 10.23 16.60 16.38
C ALA A 176 10.94 16.57 15.02
N TRP A 177 11.08 17.75 14.42
CA TRP A 177 11.91 17.92 13.22
C TRP A 177 13.41 17.73 13.55
N PRO A 178 14.23 17.25 12.60
CA PRO A 178 15.68 17.24 12.75
C PRO A 178 16.24 18.62 13.07
N GLN A 179 17.40 18.65 13.75
CA GLN A 179 18.06 19.93 14.04
C GLN A 179 18.58 20.58 12.76
N ASP A 180 18.03 21.75 12.44
CA ASP A 180 18.42 22.59 11.31
C ASP A 180 18.34 24.09 11.67
N SER A 181 18.31 24.97 10.66
CA SER A 181 18.23 26.43 10.83
C SER A 181 16.93 26.94 11.45
N LEU A 182 15.88 26.11 11.55
CA LEU A 182 14.64 26.44 12.23
C LEU A 182 14.63 25.98 13.69
N THR A 183 15.68 25.28 14.16
CA THR A 183 15.79 24.85 15.55
C THR A 183 15.80 26.05 16.49
N GLY A 184 14.81 26.13 17.39
CA GLY A 184 14.65 27.25 18.32
C GLY A 184 14.07 28.51 17.70
N ALA A 185 13.78 28.52 16.39
CA ALA A 185 13.06 29.62 15.75
C ALA A 185 11.59 29.61 16.21
N GLN A 186 11.03 30.80 16.40
CA GLN A 186 9.59 30.94 16.62
C GLN A 186 8.87 30.73 15.28
N VAL A 187 8.13 29.62 15.17
CA VAL A 187 7.27 29.35 14.00
C VAL A 187 5.85 29.81 14.31
N VAL A 188 5.35 30.78 13.55
CA VAL A 188 4.03 31.39 13.76
C VAL A 188 2.98 30.72 12.91
N THR A 189 1.81 30.42 13.48
CA THR A 189 0.64 30.02 12.71
C THR A 189 -0.32 31.20 12.66
N PHE A 190 -0.54 31.75 11.47
CA PHE A 190 -1.46 32.87 11.29
C PHE A 190 -2.91 32.37 11.15
N ALA A 191 -3.84 33.08 11.77
CA ALA A 191 -5.27 32.88 11.51
C ALA A 191 -5.61 33.28 10.07
N ALA A 192 -6.74 32.76 9.54
CA ALA A 192 -7.20 33.06 8.18
C ALA A 192 -7.46 34.56 7.93
N VAL A 193 -7.76 35.34 8.98
CA VAL A 193 -7.90 36.79 8.91
C VAL A 193 -6.66 37.44 9.53
N PRO A 194 -5.83 38.16 8.74
CA PRO A 194 -4.67 38.87 9.27
C PRO A 194 -5.06 39.95 10.27
N SER A 195 -4.33 40.07 11.38
CA SER A 195 -4.43 41.21 12.28
C SER A 195 -3.58 42.39 11.77
N ALA A 196 -3.92 43.61 12.17
CA ALA A 196 -3.12 44.79 11.86
C ALA A 196 -1.65 44.58 12.29
N GLY A 197 -0.71 44.79 11.37
CA GLY A 197 0.72 44.56 11.60
C GLY A 197 1.24 43.16 11.24
N SER A 198 0.38 42.28 10.70
CA SER A 198 0.79 40.95 10.22
C SER A 198 0.43 40.70 8.76
N SER A 199 1.23 39.89 8.07
CA SER A 199 0.91 39.33 6.76
C SER A 199 1.33 37.87 6.67
N GLN A 200 0.50 37.06 6.01
CA GLN A 200 0.83 35.65 5.75
C GLN A 200 1.88 35.52 4.65
N ALA A 201 2.53 34.36 4.58
CA ALA A 201 3.42 34.04 3.48
C ALA A 201 2.61 33.89 2.17
N VAL A 202 3.15 34.42 1.09
CA VAL A 202 2.49 34.39 -0.23
C VAL A 202 3.37 33.64 -1.22
N VAL A 203 2.81 32.67 -1.93
CA VAL A 203 3.56 31.91 -2.93
C VAL A 203 3.92 32.82 -4.10
N THR A 204 5.21 32.89 -4.42
CA THR A 204 5.73 33.65 -5.57
C THR A 204 6.14 32.73 -6.71
N HIS A 205 6.49 31.48 -6.41
CA HIS A 205 6.81 30.45 -7.40
C HIS A 205 6.25 29.09 -6.99
N ARG A 206 5.55 28.43 -7.91
CA ARG A 206 5.09 27.04 -7.80
C ARG A 206 5.84 26.18 -8.80
N ALA A 207 6.44 25.10 -8.32
CA ALA A 207 6.91 24.02 -9.18
C ALA A 207 5.77 23.05 -9.48
N GLU A 208 5.79 22.41 -10.65
CA GLU A 208 4.82 21.39 -11.01
C GLU A 208 5.18 20.03 -10.39
N ALA A 209 4.17 19.31 -9.89
CA ALA A 209 4.29 17.93 -9.46
C ALA A 209 3.84 17.00 -10.60
N GLY A 210 4.77 16.19 -11.11
CA GLY A 210 4.45 15.21 -12.15
C GLY A 210 3.75 13.96 -11.60
N TYR A 211 2.92 13.32 -12.42
CA TYR A 211 2.36 12.01 -12.10
C TYR A 211 3.44 10.93 -12.02
N THR A 212 3.20 9.90 -11.20
CA THR A 212 3.95 8.64 -11.30
C THR A 212 3.36 7.79 -12.44
N LEU A 213 4.16 6.89 -13.01
CA LEU A 213 3.67 5.98 -14.06
C LEU A 213 2.47 5.14 -13.59
N PRO A 214 2.48 4.50 -12.40
CA PRO A 214 1.33 3.75 -11.92
C PRO A 214 0.09 4.62 -11.70
N ALA A 215 0.26 5.83 -11.16
CA ALA A 215 -0.88 6.75 -10.98
C ALA A 215 -1.50 7.20 -12.31
N SER A 216 -0.65 7.44 -13.31
CA SER A 216 -1.07 7.84 -14.65
C SER A 216 -1.85 6.70 -15.33
N HIS A 217 -1.29 5.49 -15.30
CA HIS A 217 -1.92 4.28 -15.82
C HIS A 217 -3.31 4.03 -15.20
N ASP A 218 -3.41 4.15 -13.88
CA ASP A 218 -4.64 3.89 -13.13
C ASP A 218 -5.59 5.10 -13.04
N HIS A 219 -5.26 6.19 -13.73
CA HIS A 219 -6.06 7.42 -13.74
C HIS A 219 -6.38 7.95 -12.35
N VAL A 220 -5.40 7.92 -11.45
CA VAL A 220 -5.58 8.32 -10.06
C VAL A 220 -5.71 9.84 -9.98
N THR A 221 -6.88 10.32 -9.57
CA THR A 221 -7.12 11.74 -9.31
C THR A 221 -7.37 12.03 -7.84
N GLY A 222 -7.01 13.22 -7.40
CA GLY A 222 -7.28 13.72 -6.05
C GLY A 222 -6.37 14.87 -5.67
N THR A 223 -6.34 15.19 -4.38
CA THR A 223 -5.55 16.29 -3.84
C THR A 223 -4.71 15.81 -2.66
N VAL A 224 -3.42 16.13 -2.69
CA VAL A 224 -2.51 15.96 -1.56
C VAL A 224 -2.52 17.24 -0.75
N HIS A 225 -2.79 17.13 0.56
CA HIS A 225 -2.67 18.27 1.47
C HIS A 225 -1.39 18.15 2.28
N MET A 226 -0.63 19.24 2.31
CA MET A 226 0.65 19.36 2.96
C MET A 226 0.63 20.50 3.96
N ARG A 227 1.38 20.33 5.05
CA ARG A 227 1.80 21.42 5.93
C ARG A 227 3.28 21.65 5.70
N LEU A 228 3.70 22.89 5.60
CA LEU A 228 5.11 23.27 5.51
C LEU A 228 5.39 24.50 6.37
N VAL A 229 6.65 24.72 6.69
CA VAL A 229 7.14 25.97 7.26
C VAL A 229 7.77 26.80 6.16
N VAL A 230 7.30 28.03 5.97
CA VAL A 230 8.02 29.03 5.17
C VAL A 230 8.98 29.76 6.09
N ASP A 231 10.27 29.67 5.83
CA ASP A 231 11.29 30.38 6.62
C ASP A 231 11.33 31.88 6.31
N THR A 232 12.18 32.63 7.03
CA THR A 232 12.32 34.09 6.90
C THR A 232 12.86 34.53 5.53
N GLU A 233 13.41 33.60 4.74
CA GLU A 233 13.91 33.84 3.39
C GLU A 233 12.86 33.47 2.32
N GLY A 234 11.69 32.96 2.72
CA GLY A 234 10.65 32.54 1.80
C GLY A 234 10.89 31.17 1.18
N THR A 235 11.69 30.31 1.84
CA THR A 235 11.92 28.92 1.40
C THR A 235 11.03 27.96 2.17
N ALA A 236 10.47 26.97 1.47
CA ALA A 236 9.71 25.88 2.09
C ALA A 236 10.65 24.90 2.81
N ARG A 237 10.34 24.62 4.07
CA ARG A 237 11.01 23.69 4.98
C ARG A 237 9.95 22.86 5.70
N HIS A 238 10.40 21.82 6.42
CA HIS A 238 9.55 21.05 7.33
C HIS A 238 8.21 20.62 6.70
N ILE A 239 8.29 20.00 5.52
CA ILE A 239 7.13 19.63 4.71
C ILE A 239 6.61 18.27 5.20
N ALA A 240 5.34 18.21 5.59
CA ALA A 240 4.67 17.01 6.06
C ALA A 240 3.36 16.80 5.28
N ILE A 241 3.03 15.53 5.03
CA ILE A 241 1.71 15.16 4.50
C ILE A 241 0.69 15.25 5.63
N VAL A 242 -0.45 15.88 5.36
CA VAL A 242 -1.59 16.00 6.28
C VAL A 242 -2.75 15.14 5.80
N GLN A 243 -3.00 15.15 4.50
CA GLN A 243 -3.98 14.28 3.86
C GLN A 243 -3.34 13.70 2.60
N PRO A 244 -3.01 12.40 2.60
CA PRO A 244 -2.36 11.79 1.46
C PRO A 244 -3.34 11.47 0.32
N LEU A 245 -2.77 11.12 -0.83
CA LEU A 245 -3.46 10.54 -1.97
C LEU A 245 -3.00 9.10 -2.25
N GLY A 246 -1.71 8.80 -2.06
CA GLY A 246 -1.09 7.52 -2.36
C GLY A 246 -0.45 7.47 -3.76
N TYR A 247 -0.17 6.25 -4.24
CA TYR A 247 0.39 5.99 -5.57
C TYR A 247 1.73 6.70 -5.88
N GLY A 248 2.49 7.07 -4.85
CA GLY A 248 3.70 7.87 -4.94
C GLY A 248 3.45 9.34 -5.34
N LEU A 249 2.20 9.78 -5.43
CA LEU A 249 1.86 11.18 -5.75
C LEU A 249 2.18 12.12 -4.59
N ASP A 250 2.14 11.62 -3.35
CA ASP A 250 2.54 12.39 -2.16
C ASP A 250 4.01 12.80 -2.22
N ALA A 251 4.89 11.86 -2.59
CA ALA A 251 6.31 12.14 -2.79
C ALA A 251 6.52 13.21 -3.88
N ARG A 252 5.77 13.12 -4.99
CA ARG A 252 5.84 14.11 -6.07
C ARG A 252 5.38 15.50 -5.64
N ALA A 253 4.32 15.57 -4.85
CA ALA A 253 3.83 16.81 -4.27
C ALA A 253 4.88 17.45 -3.34
N VAL A 254 5.50 16.65 -2.46
CA VAL A 254 6.55 17.12 -1.54
C VAL A 254 7.80 17.58 -2.30
N GLU A 255 8.26 16.82 -3.30
CA GLU A 255 9.39 17.18 -4.17
C GLU A 255 9.16 18.51 -4.90
N ALA A 256 7.93 18.76 -5.35
CA ALA A 256 7.55 20.05 -5.96
C ALA A 256 7.49 21.16 -4.91
N ALA A 257 6.83 20.94 -3.77
CA ALA A 257 6.69 21.91 -2.70
C ALA A 257 8.05 22.39 -2.14
N ALA A 258 9.04 21.50 -2.07
CA ALA A 258 10.41 21.85 -1.68
C ALA A 258 11.08 22.88 -2.62
N LYS A 259 10.59 23.00 -3.86
CA LYS A 259 11.06 23.95 -4.88
C LYS A 259 10.21 25.22 -4.95
N TYR A 260 9.19 25.36 -4.10
CA TYR A 260 8.36 26.56 -4.06
C TYR A 260 9.16 27.73 -3.47
N ARG A 261 8.77 28.95 -3.84
CA ARG A 261 9.28 30.18 -3.22
C ARG A 261 8.14 31.07 -2.80
N PHE A 262 8.41 31.86 -1.77
CA PHE A 262 7.43 32.66 -1.08
C PHE A 262 7.97 34.08 -0.82
N THR A 263 7.06 35.04 -0.75
CA THR A 263 7.26 36.19 0.13
C THR A 263 7.02 35.70 1.55
N PRO A 264 7.98 35.88 2.49
CA PRO A 264 7.84 35.40 3.86
C PRO A 264 6.68 36.09 4.58
N ALA A 265 6.17 35.45 5.62
CA ALA A 265 5.22 36.09 6.51
C ALA A 265 5.90 37.23 7.27
N MET A 266 5.15 38.28 7.55
CA MET A 266 5.65 39.43 8.30
C MET A 266 4.88 39.57 9.61
N LEU A 267 5.59 39.90 10.69
CA LEU A 267 5.02 40.28 11.97
C LEU A 267 5.75 41.54 12.46
N ASP A 268 5.00 42.61 12.69
CA ASP A 268 5.54 43.91 13.11
C ASP A 268 6.68 44.42 12.21
N GLY A 269 6.51 44.24 10.90
CA GLY A 269 7.49 44.65 9.88
C GLY A 269 8.73 43.77 9.77
N LYS A 270 8.81 42.65 10.50
CA LYS A 270 9.92 41.69 10.43
C LYS A 270 9.48 40.37 9.80
N PRO A 271 10.32 39.74 8.95
CA PRO A 271 10.02 38.41 8.44
C PRO A 271 10.08 37.39 9.57
N VAL A 272 9.10 36.47 9.59
CA VAL A 272 9.02 35.38 10.58
C VAL A 272 8.78 34.05 9.89
N ALA A 273 9.34 32.97 10.46
CA ALA A 273 9.00 31.63 10.01
C ALA A 273 7.53 31.33 10.31
N SER A 274 6.82 30.70 9.39
CA SER A 274 5.39 30.47 9.53
C SER A 274 4.89 29.15 8.97
N ASN A 275 3.91 28.55 9.65
CA ASN A 275 3.20 27.38 9.13
C ASN A 275 2.26 27.78 7.99
N VAL A 276 2.31 27.02 6.90
CA VAL A 276 1.44 27.18 5.73
C VAL A 276 0.85 25.83 5.33
N LEU A 277 -0.44 25.82 5.02
CA LEU A 277 -1.12 24.69 4.40
C LEU A 277 -1.11 24.85 2.88
N MET A 278 -0.71 23.80 2.18
CA MET A 278 -0.67 23.74 0.72
C MET A 278 -1.40 22.52 0.21
N ASN A 279 -2.02 22.69 -0.95
CA ASN A 279 -2.65 21.60 -1.67
C ASN A 279 -1.96 21.43 -3.02
N GLN A 280 -1.77 20.18 -3.44
CA GLN A 280 -1.37 19.80 -4.78
C GLN A 280 -2.46 18.95 -5.40
N ASP A 281 -3.06 19.46 -6.48
CA ASP A 281 -4.12 18.78 -7.20
C ASP A 281 -3.55 17.92 -8.32
N PHE A 282 -4.09 16.71 -8.46
CA PHE A 282 -3.87 15.76 -9.54
C PHE A 282 -5.24 15.48 -10.19
N LEU A 283 -5.63 16.30 -11.17
CA LEU A 283 -6.99 16.26 -11.74
C LEU A 283 -7.05 15.71 -13.17
N VAL A 284 -6.00 15.95 -13.95
CA VAL A 284 -5.90 15.49 -15.33
C VAL A 284 -4.63 14.68 -15.46
N VAL A 285 -4.79 13.43 -15.88
CA VAL A 285 -3.66 12.55 -16.17
C VAL A 285 -2.97 13.10 -17.41
N GLN A 286 -1.79 13.67 -17.23
CA GLN A 286 -0.91 13.95 -18.36
C GLN A 286 -0.21 12.63 -18.71
N THR A 287 -0.43 12.12 -19.92
CA THR A 287 0.38 11.02 -20.44
C THR A 287 1.82 11.53 -20.54
N PRO A 288 2.83 10.85 -19.95
CA PRO A 288 4.22 11.23 -20.16
C PRO A 288 4.50 11.29 -21.67
N GLN A 289 5.12 12.38 -22.13
CA GLN A 289 5.69 12.45 -23.48
C GLN A 289 6.90 11.52 -23.61
#